data_AF-F0YLJ9-F1
#
_entry.id   AF-F0YLJ9-F1
#
_cell.length_a   1.000
_cell.length_b   1.000
_cell.length_c   1.000
_cell.angle_alpha   90.00
_cell.angle_beta   90.00
_cell.angle_gamma   90.00
#
_symmetry.space_group_name_H-M   'P 1'
#
loop_
_entity.id
_entity.type
_entity.pdbx_description
1 polymer ?
#
loop_
_entity_poly.entity_id
_entity_poly.type
_entity_poly.pdbx_seq_one_letter_code
_entity_poly.pdbx_strand_id
1 'polypeptide(L)'
;MGVSANRRGESLRRVKTILAVSSCKGGVGKSTVAVNVALTLAKRGLDVGLADADVHGPSVHVLCGEPKDGAVRLAPEMDAYGRELLEPFEAHGLKLMSFGYLNDAPAYMRGSRVSGVVQQIVASVAWRDLDVLVVDCPPGTGDAQLTLCQVLDMDAAVVVTTPSRLSFADVVKGVALFDEVDVPVVAVVENLREFALPR
;
A
#
# COMPACT_ATOMS: atom_id res chain seq x y z
N MET A 1 -18.13 -25.71 1.18
CA MET A 1 -17.69 -24.33 1.42
C MET A 1 -16.39 -24.14 0.66
N GLY A 2 -16.45 -23.45 -0.48
CA GLY A 2 -15.32 -23.36 -1.40
C GLY A 2 -14.23 -22.48 -0.81
N VAL A 3 -13.02 -23.03 -0.66
CA VAL A 3 -11.81 -22.24 -0.49
C VAL A 3 -11.69 -21.40 -1.76
N SER A 4 -11.86 -20.08 -1.64
CA SER A 4 -11.55 -19.16 -2.74
C SER A 4 -10.12 -19.47 -3.18
N ALA A 5 -9.95 -19.90 -4.43
CA ALA A 5 -8.63 -20.15 -4.98
C ALA A 5 -7.87 -18.84 -4.92
N ASN A 6 -6.87 -18.75 -4.04
CA ASN A 6 -6.07 -17.55 -3.83
C ASN A 6 -5.51 -17.07 -5.17
N ARG A 7 -6.06 -15.96 -5.71
CA ARG A 7 -5.70 -15.44 -7.05
C ARG A 7 -4.40 -14.63 -7.00
N ARG A 8 -3.80 -14.48 -5.82
CA ARG A 8 -2.59 -13.70 -5.60
C ARG A 8 -1.40 -14.24 -6.39
N GLY A 9 -0.63 -13.30 -6.94
CA GLY A 9 0.68 -13.55 -7.50
C GLY A 9 1.63 -14.20 -6.49
N GLU A 10 2.65 -14.90 -6.96
CA GLU A 10 3.48 -15.77 -6.13
C GLU A 10 4.08 -15.09 -4.89
N SER A 11 4.63 -13.89 -5.07
CA SER A 11 5.16 -13.03 -4.00
C SER A 11 4.16 -12.78 -2.87
N LEU A 12 2.87 -12.74 -3.18
CA LEU A 12 1.78 -12.43 -2.25
C LEU A 12 1.05 -13.68 -1.73
N ARG A 13 1.39 -14.88 -2.22
CA ARG A 13 0.71 -16.13 -1.82
C ARG A 13 0.84 -16.44 -0.33
N ARG A 14 1.93 -16.01 0.29
CA ARG A 14 2.22 -16.18 1.72
C ARG A 14 1.72 -15.03 2.59
N VAL A 15 1.07 -14.04 2.01
CA VAL A 15 0.43 -12.94 2.72
C VAL A 15 -1.00 -13.35 3.07
N LYS A 16 -1.31 -13.42 4.37
CA LYS A 16 -2.65 -13.84 4.85
C LYS A 16 -3.71 -12.78 4.54
N THR A 17 -3.42 -11.51 4.85
CA THR A 17 -4.35 -10.38 4.65
C THR A 17 -3.67 -9.24 3.91
N ILE A 18 -4.35 -8.65 2.92
CA ILE A 18 -3.93 -7.42 2.24
C ILE A 18 -4.95 -6.32 2.55
N LEU A 19 -4.50 -5.28 3.24
CA LEU A 19 -5.31 -4.13 3.66
C LEU A 19 -4.99 -2.90 2.83
N ALA A 20 -5.95 -2.44 2.04
CA ALA A 20 -5.84 -1.20 1.29
C ALA A 20 -6.01 0.01 2.22
N VAL A 21 -5.17 1.03 2.08
CA VAL A 21 -5.37 2.36 2.66
C VAL A 21 -5.49 3.36 1.53
N SER A 22 -6.69 3.88 1.31
CA SER A 22 -7.01 4.76 0.18
C SER A 22 -7.53 6.12 0.65
N SER A 23 -7.46 7.11 -0.24
CA SER A 23 -8.13 8.39 -0.08
C SER A 23 -8.62 8.89 -1.43
N CYS A 24 -9.76 9.56 -1.43
CA CYS A 24 -10.33 10.11 -2.67
C CYS A 24 -9.66 11.42 -3.11
N LYS A 25 -8.81 12.00 -2.27
CA LYS A 25 -8.05 13.24 -2.51
C LYS A 25 -6.63 13.11 -2.00
N GLY A 26 -5.71 13.86 -2.60
CA GLY A 26 -4.36 14.07 -2.07
C GLY A 26 -4.36 14.97 -0.83
N GLY A 27 -3.33 14.85 0.02
CA GLY A 27 -3.13 15.73 1.17
C GLY A 27 -3.98 15.43 2.41
N VAL A 28 -4.76 14.34 2.43
CA VAL A 28 -5.57 13.95 3.61
C VAL A 28 -4.76 13.22 4.70
N GLY A 29 -3.46 12.97 4.47
CA GLY A 29 -2.59 12.22 5.38
C GLY A 29 -2.73 10.69 5.28
N LYS A 30 -3.18 10.18 4.13
CA LYS A 30 -3.32 8.74 3.82
C LYS A 30 -2.07 7.93 4.18
N SER A 31 -0.89 8.33 3.68
CA SER A 31 0.38 7.62 3.93
C SER A 31 0.75 7.61 5.41
N THR A 32 0.51 8.70 6.13
CA THR A 32 0.72 8.77 7.59
C THR A 32 -0.20 7.80 8.32
N VAL A 33 -1.48 7.71 7.92
CA VAL A 33 -2.42 6.73 8.48
C VAL A 33 -1.97 5.30 8.15
N ALA A 34 -1.56 5.02 6.91
CA ALA A 34 -1.07 3.71 6.48
C ALA A 34 0.13 3.23 7.33
N VAL A 35 1.12 4.09 7.52
CA VAL A 35 2.29 3.82 8.38
C VAL A 35 1.86 3.55 9.83
N ASN A 36 0.96 4.36 10.39
CA ASN A 36 0.51 4.17 11.77
C ASN A 36 -0.31 2.89 11.96
N VAL A 37 -1.13 2.51 10.98
CA VAL A 37 -1.86 1.24 10.97
C VAL A 37 -0.85 0.08 10.94
N ALA A 38 0.12 0.10 10.02
CA ALA A 38 1.15 -0.93 9.92
C ALA A 38 1.95 -1.08 11.23
N LEU A 39 2.45 0.02 11.79
CA LEU A 39 3.18 0.03 13.06
C LEU A 39 2.34 -0.47 14.23
N THR A 40 1.05 -0.15 14.26
CA THR A 40 0.14 -0.61 15.32
C THR A 40 -0.09 -2.12 15.24
N LEU A 41 -0.24 -2.66 14.03
CA LEU A 41 -0.35 -4.10 13.80
C LEU A 41 0.94 -4.83 14.20
N ALA A 42 2.10 -4.31 13.82
CA ALA A 42 3.40 -4.87 14.19
C ALA A 42 3.61 -4.84 15.71
N LYS A 43 3.22 -3.74 16.39
CA LYS A 43 3.24 -3.65 17.86
C LYS A 43 2.32 -4.66 18.56
N ARG A 44 1.33 -5.20 17.86
CA ARG A 44 0.47 -6.29 18.36
C ARG A 44 1.06 -7.69 18.10
N GLY A 45 2.28 -7.77 17.58
CA GLY A 45 3.01 -9.01 17.35
C GLY A 45 2.70 -9.68 16.01
N LEU A 46 2.14 -8.96 15.05
CA LEU A 46 1.90 -9.46 13.69
C LEU A 46 3.12 -9.24 12.80
N ASP A 47 3.35 -10.15 11.86
CA ASP A 47 4.31 -9.94 10.78
C ASP A 47 3.70 -9.01 9.72
N VAL A 48 4.23 -7.79 9.60
CA VAL A 48 3.61 -6.73 8.79
C VAL A 48 4.53 -6.22 7.68
N GLY A 49 3.97 -6.14 6.48
CA GLY A 49 4.53 -5.41 5.35
C GLY A 49 3.81 -4.08 5.13
N LEU A 50 4.52 -3.09 4.60
CA LEU A 50 3.95 -1.84 4.07
C LEU A 50 4.48 -1.58 2.67
N ALA A 51 3.56 -1.55 1.71
CA ALA A 51 3.84 -1.21 0.32
C ALA A 51 3.31 0.19 -0.01
N ASP A 52 4.18 1.06 -0.53
CA ASP A 52 3.82 2.36 -1.10
C ASP A 52 3.52 2.21 -2.58
N ALA A 53 2.24 2.36 -2.93
CA ALA A 53 1.74 2.26 -4.29
C ALA A 53 1.56 3.63 -4.95
N ASP A 54 1.97 4.73 -4.29
CA ASP A 54 1.90 6.08 -4.84
C ASP A 54 3.24 6.47 -5.50
N VAL A 55 3.35 6.21 -6.80
CA VAL A 55 4.58 6.54 -7.58
C VAL A 55 4.74 8.05 -7.78
N HIS A 56 3.65 8.81 -7.77
CA HIS A 56 3.71 10.25 -8.06
C HIS A 56 4.11 11.08 -6.85
N GLY A 57 3.83 10.58 -5.64
CA GLY A 57 4.21 11.23 -4.39
C GLY A 57 4.54 10.22 -3.30
N PRO A 58 5.56 9.35 -3.51
CA PRO A 58 5.90 8.34 -2.52
C PRO A 58 6.27 9.04 -1.21
N SER A 59 5.72 8.54 -0.11
CA SER A 59 5.85 9.19 1.19
C SER A 59 6.40 8.24 2.26
N VAL A 60 6.32 6.92 2.02
CA VAL A 60 6.72 5.91 3.01
C VAL A 60 8.22 5.97 3.30
N HIS A 61 9.06 6.17 2.28
CA HIS A 61 10.51 6.30 2.48
C HIS A 61 10.89 7.48 3.40
N VAL A 62 10.20 8.62 3.26
CA VAL A 62 10.40 9.78 4.14
C VAL A 62 9.92 9.50 5.57
N LEU A 63 8.76 8.84 5.71
CA LEU A 63 8.13 8.59 7.01
C LEU A 63 8.80 7.48 7.83
N CYS A 64 9.35 6.46 7.15
CA CYS A 64 9.93 5.27 7.77
C CYS A 64 11.46 5.20 7.66
N GLY A 65 12.08 6.17 6.98
CA GLY A 65 13.50 6.19 6.69
C GLY A 65 13.89 5.41 5.43
N GLU A 66 15.14 5.62 5.03
CA GLU A 66 15.75 5.06 3.83
C GLU A 66 16.82 4.02 4.17
N PRO A 67 17.08 3.06 3.26
CA PRO A 67 18.25 2.19 3.36
C PRO A 67 19.54 3.02 3.44
N LYS A 68 20.42 2.71 4.40
CA LYS A 68 21.68 3.45 4.62
C LYS A 68 22.59 3.50 3.38
N ASP A 69 22.43 2.52 2.49
CA ASP A 69 23.27 2.33 1.31
C ASP A 69 22.59 2.90 0.05
N GLY A 70 21.41 3.50 0.20
CA GLY A 70 20.62 4.12 -0.86
C GLY A 70 19.98 3.15 -1.87
N ALA A 71 20.34 1.87 -1.91
CA ALA A 71 19.90 0.96 -2.97
C ALA A 71 18.89 -0.09 -2.49
N VAL A 72 17.82 -0.29 -3.29
CA VAL A 72 17.02 -1.53 -3.25
C VAL A 72 17.90 -2.69 -3.70
N ARG A 73 17.89 -3.78 -2.94
CA ARG A 73 18.69 -4.98 -3.22
C ARG A 73 17.82 -6.07 -3.82
N LEU A 74 18.48 -7.01 -4.50
CA LEU A 74 17.84 -8.27 -4.88
C LEU A 74 17.80 -9.21 -3.66
N ALA A 75 16.68 -9.91 -3.51
CA ALA A 75 16.55 -10.99 -2.56
C ALA A 75 17.41 -12.18 -3.02
N PRO A 76 17.95 -12.99 -2.09
CA PRO A 76 18.70 -14.20 -2.44
C PRO A 76 17.82 -15.27 -3.08
N GLU A 77 16.51 -15.26 -2.79
CA GLU A 77 15.52 -16.12 -3.44
C GLU A 77 15.03 -15.57 -4.79
N MET A 78 14.69 -16.48 -5.69
CA MET A 78 13.92 -16.21 -6.90
C MET A 78 12.49 -16.72 -6.71
N ASP A 79 11.57 -16.23 -7.54
CA ASP A 79 10.24 -16.82 -7.62
C ASP A 79 10.26 -18.19 -8.33
N ALA A 80 9.14 -18.91 -8.35
CA ALA A 80 9.00 -20.25 -8.92
C ALA A 80 9.19 -20.27 -10.44
N TYR A 81 9.24 -19.11 -11.08
CA TYR A 81 9.53 -18.95 -12.50
C TYR A 81 10.98 -18.53 -12.75
N GLY A 82 11.82 -18.46 -11.72
CA GLY A 82 13.22 -18.06 -11.80
C GLY A 82 13.43 -16.56 -11.99
N ARG A 83 12.44 -15.73 -11.64
CA ARG A 83 12.56 -14.26 -11.70
C ARG A 83 13.13 -13.72 -10.39
N GLU A 84 13.98 -12.71 -10.51
CA GLU A 84 14.56 -12.03 -9.36
C GLU A 84 13.49 -11.29 -8.56
N LEU A 85 13.63 -11.31 -7.24
CA LEU A 85 12.79 -10.59 -6.30
C LEU A 85 13.58 -9.44 -5.67
N LEU A 86 12.87 -8.38 -5.27
CA LEU A 86 13.40 -7.28 -4.50
C LEU A 86 13.37 -7.64 -3.01
N GLU A 87 14.46 -7.37 -2.32
CA GLU A 87 14.53 -7.49 -0.87
C GLU A 87 13.79 -6.29 -0.24
N PRO A 88 12.75 -6.50 0.60
CA PRO A 88 12.11 -5.40 1.29
C PRO A 88 13.07 -4.74 2.29
N PHE A 89 12.94 -3.43 2.47
CA PHE A 89 13.68 -2.72 3.48
C PHE A 89 13.08 -2.99 4.87
N GLU A 90 13.88 -3.43 5.83
CA GLU A 90 13.41 -3.69 7.19
C GLU A 90 13.69 -2.50 8.12
N ALA A 91 12.61 -1.90 8.64
CA ALA A 91 12.71 -0.83 9.65
C ALA A 91 11.48 -0.82 10.55
N HIS A 92 11.66 -0.43 11.81
CA HIS A 92 10.58 -0.31 12.81
C HIS A 92 9.74 -1.59 13.01
N GLY A 93 10.30 -2.77 12.72
CA GLY A 93 9.57 -4.04 12.75
C GLY A 93 8.64 -4.27 11.56
N LEU A 94 8.81 -3.53 10.47
CA LEU A 94 8.06 -3.65 9.22
C LEU A 94 8.98 -4.07 8.07
N LYS A 95 8.43 -4.84 7.13
CA LYS A 95 8.99 -5.00 5.78
C LYS A 95 8.44 -3.89 4.89
N LEU A 96 9.28 -3.08 4.29
CA LEU A 96 8.89 -1.87 3.56
C LEU A 96 9.27 -1.98 2.09
N MET A 97 8.36 -1.55 1.22
CA MET A 97 8.68 -1.30 -0.18
C MET A 97 8.04 0.01 -0.61
N SER A 98 8.83 0.91 -1.18
CA SER A 98 8.35 2.15 -1.76
C SER A 98 9.09 2.46 -3.05
N PHE A 99 8.37 3.05 -3.99
CA PHE A 99 8.98 3.60 -5.19
C PHE A 99 10.05 4.66 -4.86
N GLY A 100 9.90 5.35 -3.72
CA GLY A 100 10.90 6.31 -3.25
C GLY A 100 12.26 5.70 -2.91
N TYR A 101 12.39 4.37 -2.76
CA TYR A 101 13.69 3.71 -2.58
C TYR A 101 14.43 3.48 -3.91
N LEU A 102 13.75 3.63 -5.05
CA LEU A 102 14.33 3.40 -6.37
C LEU A 102 14.97 4.69 -6.89
N ASN A 103 16.22 4.94 -6.48
CA ASN A 103 17.00 6.17 -6.78
C ASN A 103 17.13 6.55 -8.27
N ASP A 104 16.93 5.61 -9.21
CA ASP A 104 17.19 5.78 -10.64
C ASP A 104 15.96 5.51 -11.53
N ALA A 105 14.76 5.56 -10.94
CA ALA A 105 13.56 5.38 -11.75
C ALA A 105 13.43 6.55 -12.74
N PRO A 106 13.39 6.31 -14.07
CA PRO A 106 13.52 7.38 -15.03
C PRO A 106 12.41 8.41 -14.89
N ALA A 107 12.79 9.69 -14.75
CA ALA A 107 11.89 10.85 -14.70
C ALA A 107 10.94 10.97 -15.92
N TYR A 108 11.03 10.07 -16.91
CA TYR A 108 10.21 10.04 -18.12
C TYR A 108 8.92 9.19 -18.01
N MET A 109 8.67 8.47 -16.91
CA MET A 109 7.47 7.61 -16.82
C MET A 109 6.17 8.44 -16.81
N ARG A 110 5.60 8.66 -18.01
CA ARG A 110 4.32 9.34 -18.23
C ARG A 110 3.18 8.33 -18.37
N GLY A 111 2.07 8.59 -17.68
CA GLY A 111 0.75 7.99 -17.96
C GLY A 111 0.64 6.48 -17.66
N SER A 112 0.08 5.73 -18.62
CA SER A 112 -0.44 4.36 -18.47
C SER A 112 0.57 3.26 -18.08
N ARG A 113 1.87 3.56 -17.98
CA ARG A 113 2.89 2.60 -17.52
C ARG A 113 3.09 2.60 -16.01
N VAL A 114 2.59 3.62 -15.30
CA VAL A 114 2.81 3.78 -13.85
C VAL A 114 2.06 2.73 -13.02
N SER A 115 0.80 2.40 -13.37
CA SER A 115 0.04 1.38 -12.65
C SER A 115 0.66 -0.02 -12.77
N GLY A 116 1.16 -0.36 -13.97
CA GLY A 116 1.86 -1.63 -14.21
C GLY A 116 3.17 -1.74 -13.43
N VAL A 117 3.91 -0.64 -13.26
CA VAL A 117 5.16 -0.61 -12.48
C VAL A 117 4.88 -0.79 -10.98
N VAL A 118 3.85 -0.15 -10.43
CA VAL A 118 3.44 -0.36 -9.04
C VAL A 118 3.10 -1.83 -8.78
N GLN A 119 2.27 -2.40 -9.66
CA GLN A 119 1.90 -3.81 -9.59
C GLN A 119 3.13 -4.71 -9.64
N GLN A 120 4.02 -4.45 -10.59
CA GLN A 120 5.23 -5.23 -10.77
C GLN A 120 6.16 -5.12 -9.56
N ILE A 121 6.26 -3.95 -8.92
CA ILE A 121 7.09 -3.80 -7.73
C ILE A 121 6.49 -4.60 -6.57
N VAL A 122 5.23 -4.38 -6.23
CA VAL A 122 4.58 -5.07 -5.10
C VAL A 122 4.57 -6.59 -5.30
N ALA A 123 4.35 -7.05 -6.53
CA ALA A 123 4.34 -8.47 -6.88
C ALA A 123 5.75 -9.08 -7.09
N SER A 124 6.81 -8.26 -7.08
CA SER A 124 8.20 -8.72 -7.20
C SER A 124 9.01 -8.51 -5.92
N VAL A 125 8.36 -8.32 -4.76
CA VAL A 125 9.06 -8.25 -3.46
C VAL A 125 9.10 -9.63 -2.80
N ALA A 126 10.21 -9.96 -2.16
CA ALA A 126 10.28 -11.11 -1.26
C ALA A 126 9.58 -10.81 0.08
N TRP A 127 8.25 -10.69 0.08
CA TRP A 127 7.46 -10.44 1.30
C TRP A 127 7.60 -11.58 2.33
N ARG A 128 7.84 -12.80 1.85
CA ARG A 128 7.87 -14.04 2.64
C ARG A 128 6.55 -14.21 3.39
N ASP A 129 6.57 -14.76 4.59
CA ASP A 129 5.37 -14.88 5.41
C ASP A 129 5.03 -13.51 6.03
N LEU A 130 3.77 -13.11 5.86
CA LEU A 130 3.17 -11.92 6.48
C LEU A 130 1.76 -12.23 6.95
N ASP A 131 1.41 -11.74 8.14
CA ASP A 131 0.03 -11.72 8.59
C ASP A 131 -0.78 -10.65 7.85
N VAL A 132 -0.17 -9.46 7.68
CA VAL A 132 -0.83 -8.32 7.03
C VAL A 132 0.15 -7.58 6.12
N LEU A 133 -0.25 -7.34 4.88
CA LEU A 133 0.37 -6.36 4.00
C LEU A 133 -0.54 -5.13 3.92
N VAL A 134 -0.07 -3.99 4.44
CA VAL A 134 -0.74 -2.71 4.27
C VAL A 134 -0.29 -2.09 2.95
N VAL A 135 -1.24 -1.65 2.12
CA VAL A 135 -0.95 -1.01 0.83
C VAL A 135 -1.40 0.45 0.89
N ASP A 136 -0.45 1.38 0.82
CA ASP A 136 -0.71 2.80 0.71
C ASP A 136 -1.04 3.14 -0.76
N CYS A 137 -2.33 3.16 -1.08
CA CYS A 137 -2.82 3.31 -2.45
C CYS A 137 -2.55 4.72 -3.01
N PRO A 138 -2.44 4.92 -4.33
CA PRO A 138 -2.43 6.27 -4.91
C PRO A 138 -3.74 7.02 -4.57
N PRO A 139 -3.72 8.37 -4.51
CA PRO A 139 -4.92 9.15 -4.23
C PRO A 139 -5.90 9.14 -5.42
N GLY A 140 -7.18 9.28 -5.11
CA GLY A 140 -8.25 9.45 -6.09
C GLY A 140 -9.24 8.29 -6.10
N THR A 141 -10.09 8.26 -7.12
CA THR A 141 -11.04 7.16 -7.38
C THR A 141 -10.96 6.74 -8.85
N GLY A 142 -9.75 6.76 -9.42
CA GLY A 142 -9.52 6.43 -10.83
C GLY A 142 -9.15 4.96 -11.05
N ASP A 143 -9.09 4.57 -12.32
CA ASP A 143 -8.83 3.19 -12.77
C ASP A 143 -7.57 2.56 -12.17
N ALA A 144 -6.55 3.37 -11.86
CA ALA A 144 -5.31 2.87 -11.24
C ALA A 144 -5.56 2.18 -9.88
N GLN A 145 -6.47 2.73 -9.07
CA GLN A 145 -6.82 2.14 -7.77
C GLN A 145 -7.63 0.86 -7.95
N LEU A 146 -8.64 0.86 -8.83
CA LEU A 146 -9.43 -0.32 -9.17
C LEU A 146 -8.53 -1.47 -9.65
N THR A 147 -7.63 -1.16 -10.58
CA THR A 147 -6.69 -2.15 -11.13
C THR A 147 -5.77 -2.70 -10.04
N LEU A 148 -5.27 -1.84 -9.13
CA LEU A 148 -4.44 -2.28 -8.00
C LEU A 148 -5.20 -3.23 -7.07
N CYS A 149 -6.46 -2.93 -6.76
CA CYS A 149 -7.30 -3.78 -5.90
C CYS A 149 -7.53 -5.16 -6.52
N GLN A 150 -7.82 -5.20 -7.82
CA GLN A 150 -8.05 -6.44 -8.56
C GLN A 150 -6.77 -7.29 -8.68
N VAL A 151 -5.64 -6.67 -9.02
CA VAL A 151 -4.38 -7.38 -9.24
C VAL A 151 -3.80 -7.93 -7.94
N LEU A 152 -3.93 -7.18 -6.84
CA LEU A 152 -3.45 -7.62 -5.53
C LEU A 152 -4.44 -8.53 -4.79
N ASP A 153 -5.68 -8.69 -5.28
CA ASP A 153 -6.75 -9.49 -4.64
C ASP A 153 -6.88 -9.09 -3.15
N MET A 154 -7.10 -7.78 -2.92
CA MET A 154 -7.16 -7.16 -1.60
C MET A 154 -8.34 -7.67 -0.76
N ASP A 155 -8.16 -7.84 0.55
CA ASP A 155 -9.19 -8.41 1.44
C ASP A 155 -10.11 -7.36 2.06
N ALA A 156 -9.59 -6.14 2.28
CA ALA A 156 -10.30 -5.08 2.97
C ALA A 156 -9.70 -3.72 2.65
N ALA A 157 -10.49 -2.67 2.87
CA ALA A 157 -10.07 -1.29 2.67
C ALA A 157 -10.38 -0.38 3.85
N VAL A 158 -9.48 0.58 4.08
CA VAL A 158 -9.66 1.74 4.96
C VAL A 158 -9.65 3.00 4.10
N VAL A 159 -10.68 3.83 4.23
CA VAL A 159 -10.77 5.11 3.51
C VAL A 159 -10.41 6.26 4.43
N VAL A 160 -9.40 7.04 4.05
CA VAL A 160 -8.91 8.21 4.80
C VAL A 160 -9.53 9.48 4.21
N THR A 161 -10.05 10.34 5.08
CA THR A 161 -10.73 11.58 4.74
C THR A 161 -10.38 12.71 5.72
N THR A 162 -10.94 13.89 5.52
CA THR A 162 -10.81 15.07 6.39
C THR A 162 -12.18 15.61 6.78
N PRO A 163 -12.29 16.41 7.87
CA PRO A 163 -13.55 16.99 8.36
C PRO A 163 -14.09 18.11 7.45
N SER A 164 -14.29 17.84 6.16
CA SER A 164 -14.82 18.81 5.21
C SER A 164 -16.07 18.26 4.53
N ARG A 165 -17.10 19.11 4.35
CA ARG A 165 -18.34 18.71 3.66
C ARG A 165 -18.08 18.14 2.27
N LEU A 166 -17.09 18.69 1.56
CA LEU A 166 -16.70 18.19 0.24
C LEU A 166 -16.05 16.80 0.33
N SER A 167 -15.30 16.52 1.39
CA SER A 167 -14.63 15.22 1.58
C SER A 167 -15.62 14.08 1.87
N PHE A 168 -16.80 14.36 2.47
CA PHE A 168 -17.82 13.33 2.68
C PHE A 168 -18.40 12.79 1.37
N ALA A 169 -18.66 13.67 0.40
CA ALA A 169 -19.12 13.25 -0.93
C ALA A 169 -18.09 12.36 -1.63
N ASP A 170 -16.80 12.61 -1.38
CA ASP A 170 -15.75 11.78 -1.94
C ASP A 170 -15.66 10.42 -1.24
N VAL A 171 -15.83 10.36 0.08
CA VAL A 171 -15.88 9.07 0.82
C VAL A 171 -16.95 8.15 0.23
N VAL A 172 -18.14 8.67 -0.07
CA VAL A 172 -19.21 7.87 -0.71
C VAL A 172 -18.74 7.26 -2.04
N LYS A 173 -18.02 8.04 -2.87
CA LYS A 173 -17.44 7.54 -4.13
C LYS A 173 -16.33 6.52 -3.88
N GLY A 174 -15.49 6.76 -2.87
CA GLY A 174 -14.42 5.83 -2.49
C GLY A 174 -14.97 4.49 -2.04
N VAL A 175 -16.03 4.48 -1.24
CA VAL A 175 -16.71 3.23 -0.82
C VAL A 175 -17.31 2.52 -2.03
N ALA A 176 -18.05 3.24 -2.88
CA ALA A 176 -18.64 2.67 -4.09
C ALA A 176 -17.59 2.02 -5.02
N LEU A 177 -16.40 2.61 -5.13
CA LEU A 177 -15.30 2.05 -5.92
C LEU A 177 -14.82 0.69 -5.40
N PHE A 178 -14.74 0.53 -4.08
CA PHE A 178 -14.34 -0.75 -3.48
C PHE A 178 -15.47 -1.78 -3.57
N ASP A 179 -16.74 -1.36 -3.51
CA ASP A 179 -17.90 -2.22 -3.76
C ASP A 179 -17.87 -2.79 -5.20
N GLU A 180 -17.43 -2.02 -6.20
CA GLU A 180 -17.30 -2.51 -7.60
C GLU A 180 -16.28 -3.64 -7.78
N VAL A 181 -15.33 -3.80 -6.85
CA VAL A 181 -14.29 -4.83 -6.88
C VAL A 181 -14.43 -5.86 -5.75
N ASP A 182 -15.60 -5.91 -5.10
CA ASP A 182 -15.92 -6.83 -4.00
C ASP A 182 -14.95 -6.74 -2.81
N VAL A 183 -14.37 -5.56 -2.56
CA VAL A 183 -13.47 -5.33 -1.41
C VAL A 183 -14.23 -4.59 -0.31
N PRO A 184 -14.44 -5.18 0.87
CA PRO A 184 -15.18 -4.53 1.94
C PRO A 184 -14.40 -3.34 2.54
N VAL A 185 -15.05 -2.17 2.61
CA VAL A 185 -14.53 -1.04 3.39
C VAL A 185 -14.83 -1.28 4.87
N VAL A 186 -13.81 -1.60 5.65
CA VAL A 186 -13.96 -1.97 7.07
C VAL A 186 -13.86 -0.77 8.01
N ALA A 187 -13.33 0.36 7.54
CA ALA A 187 -13.25 1.59 8.31
C ALA A 187 -13.16 2.85 7.43
N VAL A 188 -13.65 3.97 7.98
CA VAL A 188 -13.36 5.31 7.49
C VAL A 188 -12.61 6.07 8.58
N VAL A 189 -11.49 6.68 8.23
CA VAL A 189 -10.65 7.46 9.14
C VAL A 189 -10.77 8.94 8.80
N GLU A 190 -11.38 9.70 9.69
CA GLU A 190 -11.37 11.16 9.64
C GLU A 190 -10.07 11.68 10.25
N ASN A 191 -9.17 12.18 9.41
CA ASN A 191 -7.88 12.73 9.81
C ASN A 191 -7.95 14.27 9.90
N LEU A 192 -6.98 14.88 10.61
CA LEU A 192 -6.83 16.34 10.74
C LEU A 192 -8.08 17.04 11.32
N ARG A 193 -8.80 16.36 12.22
CA ARG A 193 -10.06 16.86 12.79
C ARG A 193 -9.88 18.05 13.73
N GLU A 194 -8.89 17.96 14.60
CA GLU A 194 -8.67 18.91 15.69
C GLU A 194 -7.17 19.18 15.84
N PHE A 195 -6.86 20.41 16.28
CA PHE A 195 -5.50 20.81 16.64
C PHE A 195 -5.46 21.07 18.14
N ALA A 196 -4.66 20.30 18.87
CA ALA A 196 -4.43 20.50 20.29
C ALA A 196 -3.09 21.24 20.49
N LEU A 197 -3.11 22.28 21.33
CA LEU A 197 -1.88 22.96 21.73
C LEU A 197 -0.98 22.02 22.54
N PRO A 198 0.35 22.06 22.36
CA PRO A 198 1.28 21.31 23.21
C PRO A 198 1.03 21.65 24.69
N ARG A 199 1.06 20.64 25.54
CA ARG A 199 1.02 20.82 27.00
C ARG A 199 2.38 21.19 27.54
#